data_AF-X0RUJ7-F1
#
_entry.id   AF-X0RUJ7-F1
#
_cell.length_a   1.000
_cell.length_b   1.000
_cell.length_c   1.000
_cell.angle_alpha   90.00
_cell.angle_beta   90.00
_cell.angle_gamma   90.00
#
_symmetry.space_group_name_H-M   'P 1'
#
loop_
_entity.id
_entity.type
_entity.pdbx_description
1 polymer ?
#
loop_
_entity_poly.entity_id
_entity_poly.type
_entity_poly.pdbx_seq_one_letter_code
_entity_poly.pdbx_strand_id
1 'polypeptide(L)'
;WVFHYRGDLNFPVYFGGRNSTRDNATIFSSAQGAQGSSAPPSDSYPGAFENNPQQNTPSETAESEISANALSPRPQGSVVGRLGEIIMAGRAELVNLIPEIRERLYKLTQAVVGGLDPLAQRAFMETVANRAAVLGRSIDSIVSSGAFYAPINTTGGGSVDNLPSVSNSTAAEYNNILGCVAGGSNITNGATHNASGAVARNWQTLYNGQPGTRVVVGGETFYSTTSEQAKLTELGL
;
A
#
# COMPACT_ATOMS: atom_id res chain seq x y z
N TRP A 1 -24.25 23.32 24.68
CA TRP A 1 -24.76 22.20 25.50
C TRP A 1 -26.24 22.43 25.70
N VAL A 2 -27.09 21.51 25.23
CA VAL A 2 -28.55 21.60 25.42
C VAL A 2 -28.93 20.53 26.42
N PHE A 3 -29.60 20.93 27.50
CA PHE A 3 -30.13 20.02 28.52
C PHE A 3 -31.63 19.89 28.32
N HIS A 4 -32.14 18.66 28.32
CA HIS A 4 -33.57 18.39 28.30
C HIS A 4 -34.02 18.08 29.73
N TYR A 5 -34.91 18.90 30.28
CA TYR A 5 -35.38 18.74 31.66
C TYR A 5 -36.68 17.96 31.70
N ARG A 6 -36.66 16.78 32.33
CA ARG A 6 -37.84 16.11 32.87
C ARG A 6 -37.59 15.78 34.34
N GLY A 7 -38.22 16.55 35.22
CA GLY A 7 -38.60 16.24 36.62
C GLY A 7 -37.51 15.85 37.61
N ASP A 8 -36.67 14.88 37.27
CA ASP A 8 -35.89 14.09 38.21
C ASP A 8 -34.63 13.47 37.59
N LEU A 9 -34.42 13.54 36.27
CA LEU A 9 -33.26 12.96 35.60
C LEU A 9 -32.63 13.91 34.57
N ASN A 10 -31.31 14.08 34.69
CA ASN A 10 -30.49 14.88 33.79
C ASN A 10 -29.64 13.96 32.92
N PHE A 11 -29.98 13.85 31.62
CA PHE A 11 -29.19 13.08 30.67
C PHE A 11 -28.52 14.03 29.67
N PRO A 12 -27.19 13.89 29.43
CA PRO A 12 -26.56 14.61 28.34
C PRO A 12 -27.10 14.08 27.01
N VAL A 13 -27.74 14.94 26.24
CA VAL A 13 -28.17 14.62 24.87
C VAL A 13 -27.03 14.98 23.92
N TYR A 14 -26.44 13.97 23.29
CA TYR A 14 -25.42 14.15 22.27
C TYR A 14 -26.08 14.28 20.90
N PHE A 15 -25.93 15.43 20.26
CA PHE A 15 -26.24 15.58 18.84
C PHE A 15 -25.01 15.15 18.04
N GLY A 16 -25.09 13.98 17.41
CA GLY A 16 -24.09 13.52 16.46
C GLY A 16 -24.20 14.31 15.15
N GLY A 17 -23.59 15.50 15.11
CA GLY A 17 -23.38 16.24 13.87
C GLY A 17 -22.20 15.64 13.11
N ARG A 18 -22.44 15.19 11.87
CA ARG A 18 -21.34 14.92 10.93
C ARG A 18 -20.70 16.26 10.55
N ASN A 19 -19.57 16.58 11.17
CA ASN A 19 -18.75 17.73 10.77
C ASN A 19 -17.95 17.37 9.51
N SER A 20 -18.49 17.70 8.34
CA SER A 20 -17.64 18.08 7.21
C SER A 20 -17.35 19.57 7.33
N THR A 21 -16.09 19.94 7.05
CA THR A 21 -15.46 21.29 7.02
C THR A 21 -14.76 21.79 8.31
N ARG A 22 -13.54 22.31 8.08
CA ARG A 22 -12.43 22.62 9.02
C ARG A 22 -12.66 23.86 9.87
N ASP A 23 -12.13 23.85 11.10
CA ASP A 23 -11.63 25.05 11.77
C ASP A 23 -10.16 24.86 12.16
N ASN A 24 -9.33 25.84 11.80
CA ASN A 24 -7.93 25.92 12.22
C ASN A 24 -7.87 26.56 13.61
N ALA A 25 -7.37 25.84 14.61
CA ALA A 25 -6.98 26.43 15.89
C ALA A 25 -5.46 26.40 16.03
N THR A 26 -4.85 27.58 15.99
CA THR A 26 -3.45 27.83 16.35
C THR A 26 -3.32 27.74 17.87
N ILE A 27 -2.42 26.91 18.39
CA ILE A 27 -2.08 26.87 19.83
C ILE A 27 -0.62 27.28 20.00
N PHE A 28 -0.38 28.37 20.72
CA PHE A 28 0.95 28.75 21.22
C PHE A 28 1.01 28.69 22.75
N SER A 29 1.98 27.90 23.21
CA SER A 29 2.82 27.96 24.42
C SER A 29 2.23 28.31 25.79
N SER A 30 2.40 27.38 26.73
CA SER A 30 2.96 27.71 28.06
C SER A 30 3.68 26.50 28.71
N ALA A 31 5.00 26.64 28.78
CA ALA A 31 5.94 26.33 29.88
C ALA A 31 5.92 25.00 30.69
N GLN A 32 7.16 24.52 30.86
CA GLN A 32 7.76 23.80 32.00
C GLN A 32 7.70 22.26 32.07
N GLY A 33 8.87 21.67 31.79
CA GLY A 33 9.48 20.70 32.70
C GLY A 33 9.31 19.22 32.39
N ALA A 34 10.16 18.68 31.51
CA ALA A 34 10.60 17.28 31.60
C ALA A 34 11.93 17.11 30.85
N GLN A 35 13.03 17.15 31.59
CA GLN A 35 14.31 16.63 31.13
C GLN A 35 14.23 15.11 31.02
N GLY A 36 14.78 14.57 29.94
CA GLY A 36 15.30 13.20 29.92
C GLY A 36 14.30 12.13 29.50
N SER A 37 13.99 12.08 28.21
CA SER A 37 13.68 10.81 27.54
C SER A 37 14.48 10.76 26.24
N SER A 38 15.58 10.02 26.30
CA SER A 38 16.38 9.63 25.14
C SER A 38 15.49 8.96 24.10
N ALA A 39 15.36 9.61 22.95
CA ALA A 39 14.72 9.03 21.78
C ALA A 39 15.42 7.70 21.41
N PRO A 40 14.68 6.62 21.13
CA PRO A 40 15.28 5.38 20.68
C PRO A 40 15.89 5.54 19.28
N PRO A 41 16.84 4.68 18.88
CA PRO A 41 17.47 4.71 17.57
C PRO A 41 16.44 4.66 16.44
N SER A 42 16.69 5.41 15.36
CA SER A 42 15.80 5.59 14.21
C SER A 42 15.56 4.34 13.34
N ASP A 43 16.10 3.18 13.73
CA ASP A 43 16.05 1.95 12.94
C ASP A 43 14.80 1.09 13.20
N SER A 44 13.93 1.51 14.12
CA SER A 44 12.72 0.80 14.53
C SER A 44 11.49 1.70 14.53
N TYR A 45 11.24 2.44 13.45
CA TYR A 45 9.92 3.04 13.23
C TYR A 45 8.97 1.96 12.71
N PRO A 46 7.93 1.53 13.46
CA PRO A 46 6.76 0.92 12.84
C PRO A 46 6.04 2.06 12.12
N GLY A 47 6.52 2.35 10.90
CA GLY A 47 6.12 3.48 10.07
C GLY A 47 4.62 3.51 9.85
N ALA A 48 4.07 4.73 9.93
CA ALA A 48 2.69 5.05 9.65
C ALA A 48 2.19 4.33 8.38
N PHE A 49 1.22 3.45 8.55
CA PHE A 49 0.79 2.49 7.54
C PHE A 49 0.36 3.16 6.25
N GLU A 50 0.85 2.64 5.13
CA GLU A 50 0.78 3.34 3.86
C GLU A 50 -0.65 3.43 3.28
N ASN A 51 -1.58 2.58 3.73
CA ASN A 51 -2.88 2.42 3.07
C ASN A 51 -4.04 2.28 4.04
N ASN A 52 -4.92 3.29 4.07
CA ASN A 52 -6.24 3.17 4.66
C ASN A 52 -7.25 3.22 3.50
N PRO A 53 -8.11 2.19 3.30
CA PRO A 53 -9.02 2.17 2.16
C PRO A 53 -9.89 3.43 2.16
N GLN A 54 -9.79 4.23 1.09
CA GLN A 54 -10.63 5.41 0.93
C GLN A 54 -12.03 4.97 0.48
N GLN A 55 -13.04 5.29 1.28
CA GLN A 55 -14.42 5.29 0.79
C GLN A 55 -14.56 6.46 -0.20
N ASN A 56 -14.78 6.11 -1.47
CA ASN A 56 -15.24 6.94 -2.59
C ASN A 56 -15.47 8.41 -2.26
N THR A 57 -14.46 9.25 -2.48
CA THR A 57 -14.65 10.68 -2.71
C THR A 57 -14.47 10.92 -4.21
N PRO A 58 -15.40 11.58 -4.91
CA PRO A 58 -15.31 11.73 -6.36
C PRO A 58 -14.06 12.52 -6.76
N SER A 59 -13.32 11.96 -7.72
CA SER A 59 -12.00 12.44 -8.18
C SER A 59 -12.07 13.83 -8.81
N GLU A 60 -11.15 14.69 -8.39
CA GLU A 60 -10.72 15.87 -9.13
C GLU A 60 -9.93 15.41 -10.37
N THR A 61 -10.33 15.88 -11.54
CA THR A 61 -9.79 15.51 -12.85
C THR A 61 -8.30 15.84 -12.94
N ALA A 62 -7.44 14.85 -12.72
CA ALA A 62 -6.03 14.94 -13.06
C ALA A 62 -5.87 14.48 -14.52
N GLU A 63 -5.59 15.42 -15.41
CA GLU A 63 -5.17 15.17 -16.78
C GLU A 63 -3.89 14.32 -16.75
N SER A 64 -3.99 13.09 -17.25
CA SER A 64 -2.86 12.18 -17.40
C SER A 64 -2.38 12.24 -18.85
N GLU A 65 -1.33 13.02 -19.10
CA GLU A 65 -0.53 12.90 -20.32
C GLU A 65 0.34 11.64 -20.21
N ILE A 66 -0.20 10.51 -20.65
CA ILE A 66 0.60 9.29 -20.85
C ILE A 66 1.14 9.35 -22.29
N SER A 67 2.42 9.71 -22.43
CA SER A 67 3.15 9.64 -23.70
C SER A 67 3.17 8.20 -24.22
N ALA A 68 2.59 7.97 -25.40
CA ALA A 68 2.37 6.66 -26.01
C ALA A 68 3.63 5.98 -26.59
N ASN A 69 4.84 6.35 -26.13
CA ASN A 69 6.10 5.78 -26.61
C ASN A 69 6.85 5.02 -25.51
N ALA A 70 6.35 3.83 -25.17
CA ALA A 70 7.01 2.83 -24.32
C ALA A 70 6.22 1.51 -24.48
N LEU A 71 6.73 0.31 -24.76
CA LEU A 71 8.05 -0.29 -24.69
C LEU A 71 8.01 -1.58 -25.56
N SER A 72 9.14 -1.95 -26.16
CA SER A 72 9.37 -3.30 -26.67
C SER A 72 9.32 -4.33 -25.51
N PRO A 73 8.90 -5.58 -25.74
CA PRO A 73 8.93 -6.63 -24.71
C PRO A 73 10.36 -6.80 -24.17
N ARG A 74 10.55 -6.54 -22.87
CA ARG A 74 11.86 -6.58 -22.20
C ARG A 74 12.24 -8.05 -21.94
N PRO A 75 13.53 -8.43 -22.05
CA PRO A 75 13.96 -9.81 -21.86
C PRO A 75 13.67 -10.28 -20.43
N GLN A 76 13.11 -11.48 -20.29
CA GLN A 76 12.96 -12.15 -19.00
C GLN A 76 14.35 -12.40 -18.41
N GLY A 77 14.72 -11.62 -17.38
CA GLY A 77 15.97 -11.81 -16.66
C GLY A 77 15.94 -13.14 -15.90
N SER A 78 16.72 -14.12 -16.38
CA SER A 78 16.98 -15.37 -15.66
C SER A 78 17.92 -15.08 -14.49
N VAL A 79 17.38 -15.02 -13.27
CA VAL A 79 18.21 -14.97 -12.06
C VAL A 79 18.85 -16.33 -11.85
N VAL A 80 20.15 -16.45 -12.17
CA VAL A 80 20.94 -17.67 -11.95
C VAL A 80 21.18 -17.84 -10.45
N GLY A 81 20.36 -18.68 -9.80
CA GLY A 81 20.52 -19.07 -8.40
C GLY A 81 21.59 -20.16 -8.21
N ARG A 82 22.42 -20.02 -7.17
CA ARG A 82 23.32 -21.06 -6.67
C ARG A 82 22.52 -22.29 -6.22
N LEU A 83 23.04 -23.48 -6.55
CA LEU A 83 22.50 -24.81 -6.26
C LEU A 83 21.98 -24.96 -4.81
N GLY A 84 20.66 -25.10 -4.67
CA GLY A 84 20.02 -25.56 -3.44
C GLY A 84 18.55 -25.16 -3.32
N GLU A 85 18.21 -23.90 -3.62
CA GLU A 85 16.85 -23.37 -3.50
C GLU A 85 16.73 -22.18 -4.44
N ILE A 86 16.15 -22.38 -5.63
CA ILE A 86 15.86 -21.25 -6.53
C ILE A 86 14.65 -20.55 -5.93
N ILE A 87 14.89 -19.62 -4.99
CA ILE A 87 13.89 -18.64 -4.61
C ILE A 87 13.72 -17.74 -5.84
N MET A 88 12.75 -18.06 -6.68
CA MET A 88 12.30 -17.20 -7.77
C MET A 88 11.64 -15.97 -7.17
N ALA A 89 12.40 -15.02 -6.61
CA ALA A 89 11.83 -13.87 -5.94
C ALA A 89 11.10 -12.94 -6.92
N GLY A 90 9.92 -12.48 -6.52
CA GLY A 90 9.16 -11.46 -7.26
C GLY A 90 8.35 -11.97 -8.44
N ARG A 91 8.55 -11.38 -9.63
CA ARG A 91 7.65 -11.58 -10.79
C ARG A 91 7.65 -13.01 -11.34
N ALA A 92 8.78 -13.71 -11.26
CA ALA A 92 8.89 -15.10 -11.69
C ALA A 92 8.08 -16.05 -10.78
N GLU A 93 7.88 -15.70 -9.50
CA GLU A 93 7.05 -16.47 -8.56
C GLU A 93 5.58 -16.44 -8.96
N LEU A 94 5.10 -15.32 -9.52
CA LEU A 94 3.67 -15.09 -9.80
C LEU A 94 3.06 -16.16 -10.71
N VAL A 95 3.84 -16.66 -11.68
CA VAL A 95 3.40 -17.70 -12.63
C VAL A 95 3.06 -19.01 -11.92
N ASN A 96 3.79 -19.33 -10.85
CA ASN A 96 3.74 -20.63 -10.18
C ASN A 96 3.21 -20.53 -8.74
N LEU A 97 2.43 -19.49 -8.42
CA LEU A 97 1.80 -19.37 -7.11
C LEU A 97 0.88 -20.57 -6.84
N ILE A 98 1.08 -21.21 -5.70
CA ILE A 98 0.11 -22.19 -5.19
C ILE A 98 -1.22 -21.49 -4.87
N PRO A 99 -2.36 -22.20 -4.94
CA PRO A 99 -3.69 -21.61 -4.76
C PRO A 99 -3.84 -20.78 -3.48
N GLU A 100 -3.19 -21.20 -2.39
CA GLU A 100 -3.28 -20.57 -1.08
C GLU A 100 -2.61 -19.18 -1.08
N ILE A 101 -1.39 -19.06 -1.64
CA ILE A 101 -0.69 -17.77 -1.73
C ILE A 101 -1.44 -16.83 -2.69
N ARG A 102 -2.02 -17.38 -3.77
CA ARG A 102 -2.85 -16.62 -4.69
C ARG A 102 -4.09 -16.05 -4.00
N GLU A 103 -4.78 -16.84 -3.18
CA GLU A 103 -5.93 -16.37 -2.40
C GLU A 103 -5.53 -15.24 -1.44
N ARG A 104 -4.41 -15.37 -0.73
CA ARG A 104 -3.89 -14.31 0.15
C ARG A 104 -3.60 -13.01 -0.60
N LEU A 105 -2.95 -13.10 -1.76
CA LEU A 105 -2.70 -11.95 -2.62
C LEU A 105 -4.01 -11.27 -3.05
N TYR A 106 -5.04 -12.05 -3.36
CA TYR A 106 -6.36 -11.53 -3.76
C TYR A 106 -7.08 -10.84 -2.60
N LYS A 107 -7.13 -11.47 -1.42
CA LYS A 107 -7.69 -10.87 -0.21
C LYS A 107 -7.03 -9.54 0.11
N LEU A 108 -5.70 -9.50 0.02
CA LEU A 108 -4.93 -8.29 0.27
C LEU A 108 -5.22 -7.22 -0.79
N THR A 109 -5.22 -7.58 -2.08
CA THR A 109 -5.55 -6.65 -3.17
C THR A 109 -6.95 -6.04 -2.97
N GLN A 110 -7.94 -6.88 -2.63
CA GLN A 110 -9.30 -6.44 -2.34
C GLN A 110 -9.36 -5.46 -1.17
N ALA A 111 -8.60 -5.72 -0.11
CA ALA A 111 -8.60 -4.89 1.09
C ALA A 111 -7.88 -3.55 0.89
N VAL A 112 -6.84 -3.49 0.05
CA VAL A 112 -6.02 -2.28 -0.15
C VAL A 112 -6.59 -1.41 -1.26
N VAL A 113 -6.83 -1.98 -2.44
CA VAL A 113 -7.20 -1.24 -3.66
C VAL A 113 -8.44 -1.81 -4.36
N GLY A 114 -9.18 -2.73 -3.74
CA GLY A 114 -10.28 -3.42 -4.40
C GLY A 114 -11.50 -2.54 -4.75
N GLY A 115 -11.59 -1.34 -4.16
CA GLY A 115 -12.58 -0.32 -4.54
C GLY A 115 -12.13 0.61 -5.67
N LEU A 116 -10.86 0.51 -6.10
CA LEU A 116 -10.27 1.31 -7.16
C LEU A 116 -10.36 0.58 -8.50
N ASP A 117 -10.00 1.27 -9.58
CA ASP A 117 -10.05 0.73 -10.92
C ASP A 117 -9.05 -0.43 -11.15
N PRO A 118 -9.25 -1.24 -12.19
CA PRO A 118 -8.39 -2.39 -12.47
C PRO A 118 -6.91 -2.06 -12.70
N LEU A 119 -6.56 -0.82 -13.09
CA LEU A 119 -5.15 -0.43 -13.22
C LEU A 119 -4.52 -0.22 -11.84
N ALA A 120 -5.20 0.35 -10.86
CA ALA A 120 -4.69 0.44 -9.49
C ALA A 120 -4.49 -0.95 -8.87
N GLN A 121 -5.41 -1.88 -9.12
CA GLN A 121 -5.30 -3.28 -8.68
C GLN A 121 -4.09 -3.97 -9.31
N ARG A 122 -3.86 -3.74 -10.62
CA ARG A 122 -2.66 -4.23 -11.32
C ARG A 122 -1.39 -3.62 -10.75
N ALA A 123 -1.36 -2.30 -10.57
CA ALA A 123 -0.24 -1.56 -10.01
C ALA A 123 0.12 -2.09 -8.62
N PHE A 124 -0.87 -2.37 -7.78
CA PHE A 124 -0.65 -2.98 -6.47
C PHE A 124 0.00 -4.37 -6.55
N MET A 125 -0.49 -5.25 -7.44
CA MET A 125 0.15 -6.57 -7.62
C MET A 125 1.58 -6.46 -8.17
N GLU A 126 1.86 -5.46 -9.03
CA GLU A 126 3.22 -5.15 -9.47
C GLU A 126 4.12 -4.77 -8.27
N THR A 127 3.64 -3.91 -7.36
CA THR A 127 4.46 -3.48 -6.22
C THR A 127 4.75 -4.60 -5.23
N VAL A 128 3.80 -5.51 -5.00
CA VAL A 128 4.04 -6.74 -4.21
C VAL A 128 5.19 -7.53 -4.81
N ALA A 129 5.18 -7.74 -6.13
CA ALA A 129 6.19 -8.53 -6.83
C ALA A 129 7.55 -7.84 -6.89
N ASN A 130 7.58 -6.53 -7.16
CA ASN A 130 8.81 -5.74 -7.14
C ASN A 130 9.43 -5.72 -5.73
N ARG A 131 8.60 -5.54 -4.68
CA ARG A 131 9.05 -5.58 -3.29
C ARG A 131 9.63 -6.95 -2.92
N ALA A 132 8.98 -8.04 -3.31
CA ALA A 132 9.50 -9.40 -3.14
C ALA A 132 10.87 -9.56 -3.80
N ALA A 133 11.04 -9.10 -5.04
CA ALA A 133 12.31 -9.15 -5.76
C ALA A 133 13.41 -8.34 -5.04
N VAL A 134 13.13 -7.10 -4.68
CA VAL A 134 14.10 -6.17 -4.05
C VAL A 134 14.53 -6.62 -2.66
N LEU A 135 13.63 -7.24 -1.90
CA LEU A 135 13.91 -7.76 -0.57
C LEU A 135 14.45 -9.19 -0.59
N GLY A 136 14.44 -9.88 -1.75
CA GLY A 136 14.81 -11.28 -1.86
C GLY A 136 13.91 -12.20 -1.03
N ARG A 137 12.62 -11.87 -0.95
CA ARG A 137 11.60 -12.62 -0.17
C ARG A 137 10.57 -13.25 -1.11
N SER A 138 9.91 -14.30 -0.63
CA SER A 138 8.77 -14.87 -1.36
C SER A 138 7.56 -13.95 -1.35
N ILE A 139 6.68 -14.08 -2.34
CA ILE A 139 5.40 -13.37 -2.40
C ILE A 139 4.58 -13.64 -1.13
N ASP A 140 4.52 -14.89 -0.66
CA ASP A 140 3.81 -15.25 0.58
C ASP A 140 4.30 -14.45 1.79
N SER A 141 5.63 -14.30 1.89
CA SER A 141 6.28 -13.54 2.97
C SER A 141 5.94 -12.05 2.89
N ILE A 142 5.79 -11.49 1.69
CA ILE A 142 5.38 -10.10 1.49
C ILE A 142 3.90 -9.92 1.84
N VAL A 143 2.98 -10.70 1.25
CA VAL A 143 1.53 -10.52 1.45
C VAL A 143 1.06 -10.85 2.87
N SER A 144 1.82 -11.67 3.60
CA SER A 144 1.54 -11.99 5.00
C SER A 144 2.16 -11.00 5.99
N SER A 145 2.93 -10.01 5.53
CA SER A 145 3.62 -9.09 6.41
C SER A 145 2.74 -7.91 6.80
N GLY A 146 2.39 -7.83 8.10
CA GLY A 146 1.73 -6.66 8.67
C GLY A 146 2.56 -5.37 8.57
N ALA A 147 3.88 -5.46 8.41
CA ALA A 147 4.74 -4.28 8.30
C ALA A 147 4.41 -3.40 7.08
N PHE A 148 3.86 -3.97 6.01
CA PHE A 148 3.59 -3.24 4.76
C PHE A 148 2.13 -2.82 4.60
N TYR A 149 1.19 -3.49 5.25
CA TYR A 149 -0.24 -3.34 4.94
C TYR A 149 -1.07 -3.09 6.19
N ALA A 150 -1.70 -1.92 6.26
CA ALA A 150 -2.56 -1.53 7.38
C ALA A 150 -3.70 -2.53 7.65
N PRO A 151 -4.38 -3.12 6.63
CA PRO A 151 -5.44 -4.10 6.88
C PRO A 151 -4.99 -5.30 7.73
N ILE A 152 -3.70 -5.63 7.71
CA ILE A 152 -3.09 -6.73 8.47
C ILE A 152 -2.56 -6.21 9.83
N ASN A 153 -2.10 -4.96 9.92
CA ASN A 153 -1.45 -4.39 11.12
C ASN A 153 -2.40 -3.75 12.16
N THR A 154 -3.71 -3.91 12.03
CA THR A 154 -4.62 -3.40 13.09
C THR A 154 -4.37 -4.15 14.40
N THR A 155 -4.52 -3.47 15.55
CA THR A 155 -3.97 -3.76 16.91
C THR A 155 -4.40 -5.09 17.56
N GLY A 156 -4.95 -6.04 16.79
CA GLY A 156 -5.32 -7.39 17.21
C GLY A 156 -4.57 -8.53 16.49
N GLY A 157 -3.48 -8.24 15.78
CA GLY A 157 -2.67 -9.28 15.12
C GLY A 157 -3.33 -9.88 13.89
N GLY A 158 -3.90 -9.05 13.01
CA GLY A 158 -4.54 -9.52 11.80
C GLY A 158 -3.55 -10.29 10.91
N SER A 159 -3.88 -11.51 10.52
CA SER A 159 -3.25 -12.19 9.39
C SER A 159 -4.02 -11.81 8.12
N VAL A 160 -3.36 -11.86 6.95
CA VAL A 160 -4.06 -11.84 5.65
C VAL A 160 -5.15 -12.93 5.57
N ASP A 161 -4.97 -14.04 6.31
CA ASP A 161 -5.93 -15.14 6.39
C ASP A 161 -7.25 -14.74 7.06
N ASN A 162 -7.24 -13.68 7.87
CA ASN A 162 -8.44 -13.16 8.55
C ASN A 162 -9.22 -12.16 7.69
N LEU A 163 -8.68 -11.74 6.54
CA LEU A 163 -9.39 -10.86 5.62
C LEU A 163 -10.56 -11.61 4.95
N PRO A 164 -11.67 -10.92 4.62
CA PRO A 164 -12.78 -11.55 3.94
C PRO A 164 -12.36 -12.22 2.63
N SER A 165 -12.89 -13.42 2.36
CA SER A 165 -12.68 -14.09 1.09
C SER A 165 -13.24 -13.26 -0.07
N VAL A 166 -12.54 -13.33 -1.20
CA VAL A 166 -12.91 -12.66 -2.44
C VAL A 166 -13.98 -13.48 -3.18
N SER A 167 -14.95 -12.82 -3.81
CA SER A 167 -15.97 -13.52 -4.59
C SER A 167 -15.36 -14.25 -5.80
N ASN A 168 -16.01 -15.30 -6.32
CA ASN A 168 -15.51 -16.01 -7.51
C ASN A 168 -15.34 -15.10 -8.73
N SER A 169 -16.26 -14.13 -8.91
CA SER A 169 -16.18 -13.16 -10.01
C SER A 169 -14.95 -12.27 -9.87
N THR A 170 -14.72 -11.73 -8.67
CA THR A 170 -13.55 -10.88 -8.39
C THR A 170 -12.25 -11.68 -8.46
N ALA A 171 -12.24 -12.94 -8.01
CA ALA A 171 -11.08 -13.82 -8.13
C ALA A 171 -10.71 -14.08 -9.61
N ALA A 172 -11.71 -14.22 -10.50
CA ALA A 172 -11.46 -14.36 -11.93
C ALA A 172 -10.86 -13.07 -12.54
N GLU A 173 -11.35 -11.90 -12.14
CA GLU A 173 -10.78 -10.60 -12.54
C GLU A 173 -9.32 -10.47 -12.07
N TYR A 174 -9.06 -10.78 -10.81
CA TYR A 174 -7.72 -10.75 -10.24
C TYR A 174 -6.78 -11.78 -10.87
N ASN A 175 -7.29 -12.91 -11.35
CA ASN A 175 -6.49 -13.86 -12.11
C ASN A 175 -6.07 -13.32 -13.47
N ASN A 176 -6.93 -12.57 -14.16
CA ASN A 176 -6.56 -11.89 -15.39
C ASN A 176 -5.49 -10.81 -15.13
N ILE A 177 -5.66 -10.02 -14.07
CA ILE A 177 -4.70 -8.99 -13.66
C ILE A 177 -3.34 -9.62 -13.31
N LEU A 178 -3.35 -10.69 -12.51
CA LEU A 178 -2.16 -11.46 -12.14
C LEU A 178 -1.44 -11.97 -13.38
N GLY A 179 -2.17 -12.45 -14.39
CA GLY A 179 -1.62 -12.86 -15.68
C GLY A 179 -0.90 -11.72 -16.41
N CYS A 180 -1.41 -10.49 -16.37
CA CYS A 180 -0.72 -9.33 -16.93
C CYS A 180 0.59 -9.01 -16.18
N VAL A 181 0.60 -9.08 -14.84
CA VAL A 181 1.80 -8.81 -14.03
C VAL A 181 2.87 -9.89 -14.26
N ALA A 182 2.45 -11.16 -14.25
CA ALA A 182 3.32 -12.30 -14.56
C ALA A 182 3.85 -12.23 -16.01
N GLY A 183 3.07 -11.68 -16.94
CA GLY A 183 3.46 -11.40 -18.32
C GLY A 183 4.38 -10.19 -18.51
N GLY A 184 4.77 -9.50 -17.43
CA GLY A 184 5.76 -8.41 -17.48
C GLY A 184 5.18 -6.98 -17.47
N SER A 185 3.90 -6.79 -17.13
CA SER A 185 3.32 -5.44 -16.96
C SER A 185 4.13 -4.61 -15.97
N ASN A 186 4.47 -3.36 -16.29
CA ASN A 186 5.24 -2.47 -15.42
C ASN A 186 4.67 -1.04 -15.42
N ILE A 187 3.36 -0.91 -15.24
CA ILE A 187 2.70 0.41 -15.24
C ILE A 187 3.19 1.29 -14.09
N THR A 188 3.73 0.67 -13.04
CA THR A 188 4.28 1.35 -11.87
C THR A 188 5.74 1.79 -12.03
N ASN A 189 6.39 1.49 -13.16
CA ASN A 189 7.82 1.76 -13.39
C ASN A 189 8.72 1.24 -12.24
N GLY A 190 8.46 0.02 -11.79
CA GLY A 190 9.24 -0.62 -10.74
C GLY A 190 8.88 -0.21 -9.31
N ALA A 191 7.79 0.53 -9.08
CA ALA A 191 7.39 0.92 -7.72
C ALA A 191 7.35 -0.29 -6.77
N THR A 192 7.86 -0.11 -5.56
CA THR A 192 7.84 -1.10 -4.47
C THR A 192 6.81 -0.75 -3.41
N HIS A 193 6.32 0.48 -3.38
CA HIS A 193 5.37 1.00 -2.40
C HIS A 193 4.11 1.57 -3.04
N ASN A 194 3.03 1.59 -2.28
CA ASN A 194 1.79 2.29 -2.61
C ASN A 194 1.29 3.05 -1.38
N ALA A 195 0.73 4.22 -1.59
CA ALA A 195 0.30 5.13 -0.55
C ALA A 195 -0.96 5.90 -0.93
N SER A 196 -1.77 6.19 0.08
CA SER A 196 -2.99 7.00 -0.02
C SER A 196 -3.01 8.16 0.98
N GLY A 197 -3.90 9.13 0.74
CA GLY A 197 -4.20 10.21 1.70
C GLY A 197 -2.99 11.01 2.18
N ALA A 198 -2.77 11.02 3.51
CA ALA A 198 -1.66 11.76 4.11
C ALA A 198 -0.30 11.13 3.83
N VAL A 199 -0.24 9.81 3.66
CA VAL A 199 0.97 9.08 3.28
C VAL A 199 1.37 9.50 1.87
N ALA A 200 0.42 9.49 0.94
CA ALA A 200 0.66 9.91 -0.45
C ALA A 200 1.15 11.36 -0.56
N ARG A 201 0.75 12.26 0.35
CA ARG A 201 1.25 13.66 0.37
C ARG A 201 2.66 13.79 0.92
N ASN A 202 3.06 12.88 1.82
CA ASN A 202 4.33 12.94 2.53
C ASN A 202 5.32 11.83 2.10
N TRP A 203 5.00 11.09 1.03
CA TRP A 203 5.76 9.93 0.55
C TRP A 203 7.27 10.22 0.43
N GLN A 204 7.62 11.39 -0.10
CA GLN A 204 9.01 11.78 -0.28
C GLN A 204 9.70 12.16 1.03
N THR A 205 9.03 12.94 1.89
CA THR A 205 9.66 13.57 3.06
C THR A 205 9.66 12.69 4.30
N LEU A 206 8.59 11.92 4.52
CA LEU A 206 8.44 11.07 5.71
C LEU A 206 8.75 9.59 5.43
N TYR A 207 8.65 9.16 4.16
CA TYR A 207 8.79 7.75 3.78
C TYR A 207 9.97 7.51 2.82
N ASN A 208 10.90 8.47 2.73
CA ASN A 208 12.13 8.36 1.94
C ASN A 208 11.90 7.95 0.48
N GLY A 209 10.77 8.40 -0.09
CA GLY A 209 10.45 8.18 -1.48
C GLY A 209 11.49 8.81 -2.41
N GLN A 210 11.96 8.04 -3.38
CA GLN A 210 12.94 8.48 -4.35
C GLN A 210 12.30 9.44 -5.35
N PRO A 211 12.83 10.68 -5.52
CA PRO A 211 12.36 11.60 -6.54
C PRO A 211 12.34 10.97 -7.94
N GLY A 212 11.28 11.22 -8.69
CA GLY A 212 11.10 10.69 -10.05
C GLY A 212 10.52 9.28 -10.15
N THR A 213 10.32 8.58 -9.03
CA THR A 213 9.70 7.23 -9.01
C THR A 213 8.20 7.25 -8.77
N ARG A 214 7.65 8.42 -8.40
CA ARG A 214 6.22 8.56 -8.12
C ARG A 214 5.39 8.47 -9.40
N VAL A 215 4.40 7.59 -9.39
CA VAL A 215 3.33 7.50 -10.39
C VAL A 215 1.98 7.43 -9.69
N VAL A 216 0.96 8.03 -10.29
CA VAL A 216 -0.41 7.95 -9.79
C VAL A 216 -1.22 7.09 -10.75
N VAL A 217 -1.80 6.00 -10.24
CA VAL A 217 -2.64 5.08 -11.02
C VAL A 217 -3.94 4.91 -10.25
N GLY A 218 -5.06 5.28 -10.86
CA GLY A 218 -6.36 5.07 -10.22
C GLY A 218 -6.62 5.88 -8.96
N GLY A 219 -5.97 7.04 -8.83
CA GLY A 219 -6.00 7.85 -7.61
C GLY A 219 -5.06 7.38 -6.50
N GLU A 220 -4.40 6.23 -6.66
CA GLU A 220 -3.42 5.71 -5.72
C GLU A 220 -1.99 6.14 -6.11
N THR A 221 -1.16 6.49 -5.14
CA THR A 221 0.24 6.88 -5.38
C THR A 221 1.15 5.66 -5.23
N PHE A 222 1.95 5.36 -6.24
CA PHE A 222 2.98 4.31 -6.22
C PHE A 222 4.36 4.93 -6.34
N TYR A 223 5.34 4.38 -5.63
CA TYR A 223 6.71 4.91 -5.60
C TYR A 223 7.72 3.85 -5.15
N SER A 224 9.01 4.17 -5.26
CA SER A 224 10.11 3.38 -4.68
C SER A 224 10.88 4.23 -3.68
N THR A 225 11.47 3.61 -2.66
CA THR A 225 12.38 4.31 -1.76
C THR A 225 13.78 4.44 -2.38
N THR A 226 14.59 5.37 -1.89
CA THR A 226 15.96 5.59 -2.40
C THR A 226 16.83 4.33 -2.32
N SER A 227 16.74 3.56 -1.24
CA SER A 227 17.52 2.33 -1.06
C SER A 227 17.08 1.20 -1.98
N GLU A 228 15.79 1.15 -2.33
CA GLU A 228 15.23 0.13 -3.21
C GLU A 228 15.47 0.42 -4.69
N GLN A 229 15.50 1.70 -5.08
CA GLN A 229 15.72 2.09 -6.48
C GLN A 229 17.07 1.60 -7.04
N ALA A 230 18.12 1.59 -6.22
CA ALA A 230 19.42 1.03 -6.62
C ALA A 230 19.29 -0.44 -6.99
N LYS A 231 18.61 -1.23 -6.16
CA LYS A 231 18.38 -2.66 -6.40
C LYS A 231 17.47 -2.93 -7.59
N LEU A 232 16.40 -2.14 -7.77
CA LEU A 232 15.53 -2.24 -8.95
C LEU A 232 16.32 -2.04 -10.25
N THR A 233 17.23 -1.06 -10.25
CA THR A 233 18.12 -0.78 -11.38
C THR A 233 19.03 -1.97 -11.69
N GLU A 234 19.62 -2.60 -10.66
CA GLU A 234 20.44 -3.82 -10.79
C GLU A 234 19.63 -5.01 -11.33
N LEU A 235 18.36 -5.13 -10.93
CA LEU A 235 17.44 -6.18 -11.38
C LEU A 235 16.86 -5.91 -12.77
N GLY A 236 17.08 -4.71 -13.34
CA GLY A 236 16.48 -4.30 -14.60
C GLY A 236 14.96 -4.20 -14.55
N LEU A 237 14.40 -3.77 -13.42
CA LEU A 237 12.96 -3.53 -13.20
C LEU A 237 12.60 -2.05 -13.33
#